data_AF-A0A1I0K9I7-F1
#
_entry.id   AF-A0A1I0K9I7-F1
#
_cell.length_a   1.000
_cell.length_b   1.000
_cell.length_c   1.000
_cell.angle_alpha   90.00
_cell.angle_beta   90.00
_cell.angle_gamma   90.00
#
_symmetry.space_group_name_H-M   'P 1'
#
loop_
_entity.id
_entity.type
_entity.pdbx_description
1 polymer ?
#
loop_
_entity_poly.entity_id
_entity_poly.type
_entity_poly.pdbx_seq_one_letter_code
_entity_poly.pdbx_strand_id
1 'polypeptide(L)'
;NEMDIYPIYPKMNLSKRMQQAKVCPYLLRNAAIDAPNQAWSIDITYIPIRHGFLYLTAVIDWYSRCIVGWEVDDTLDTRMVINALKKAFAVSKPQILNSDQGCHKWLIGFLLSFGTQVDIIEPAYLKDIVAEQAKKIYEKYKS
;
A
#
# COMPACT_ATOMS: atom_id res chain seq x y z
N ASN A 1 3.70 25.60 -29.48
CA ASN A 1 4.08 24.18 -29.44
C ASN A 1 4.29 23.76 -28.00
N GLU A 2 3.21 23.40 -27.32
CA GLU A 2 3.29 22.67 -26.06
C GLU A 2 3.81 21.26 -26.37
N MET A 3 4.97 20.90 -25.83
CA MET A 3 5.38 19.51 -25.78
C MET A 3 4.71 18.88 -24.57
N ASP A 4 3.69 18.07 -24.82
CA ASP A 4 3.08 17.16 -23.83
C ASP A 4 4.13 16.11 -23.41
N ILE A 5 4.93 16.44 -22.39
CA ILE A 5 5.81 15.48 -21.73
C ILE A 5 4.94 14.69 -20.74
N TYR A 6 4.28 13.64 -21.23
CA TYR A 6 3.64 12.69 -20.33
C TYR A 6 4.72 11.88 -19.59
N PRO A 7 4.75 11.89 -18.25
CA PRO A 7 5.64 11.03 -17.50
C PRO A 7 5.34 9.55 -17.81
N ILE A 8 6.36 8.81 -18.24
CA ILE A 8 6.28 7.37 -18.48
C ILE A 8 6.42 6.68 -17.12
N TYR A 9 5.30 6.49 -16.43
CA TYR A 9 5.25 5.60 -15.28
C TYR A 9 5.13 4.14 -15.75
N PRO A 10 5.70 3.17 -15.04
CA PRO A 10 5.34 1.77 -15.24
C PRO A 10 3.82 1.66 -15.06
N LYS A 11 3.10 1.34 -16.13
CA LYS A 11 1.68 1.02 -16.04
C LYS A 11 1.57 -0.23 -15.19
N MET A 12 1.07 -0.09 -13.96
CA MET A 12 0.90 -1.21 -13.06
C MET A 12 -0.02 -2.22 -13.74
N ASN A 13 0.56 -3.35 -14.16
CA ASN A 13 -0.17 -4.40 -14.87
C ASN A 13 -0.93 -5.25 -13.83
N LEU A 14 -1.97 -4.63 -13.25
CA LEU A 14 -2.85 -5.18 -12.21
C LEU A 14 -3.69 -6.41 -12.67
N SER A 15 -3.57 -6.81 -13.94
CA SER A 15 -4.41 -7.83 -14.56
C SER A 15 -3.80 -9.24 -14.58
N LYS A 16 -2.53 -9.42 -14.19
CA LYS A 16 -1.98 -10.78 -14.04
C LYS A 16 -2.40 -11.37 -12.71
N ARG A 17 -3.64 -11.85 -12.67
CA ARG A 17 -4.14 -12.74 -11.62
C ARG A 17 -3.15 -13.89 -11.47
N MET A 18 -2.43 -13.93 -10.34
CA MET A 18 -1.49 -15.00 -10.05
C MET A 18 -2.31 -16.28 -9.90
N GLN A 19 -2.24 -17.19 -10.87
CA GLN A 19 -3.09 -18.40 -10.99
C GLN A 19 -2.93 -19.40 -9.83
N GLN A 20 -2.17 -19.05 -8.78
CA GLN A 20 -1.84 -19.91 -7.64
C GLN A 20 -1.84 -19.15 -6.30
N ALA A 21 -2.66 -18.11 -6.15
CA ALA A 21 -2.93 -17.55 -4.82
C ALA A 21 -3.69 -18.60 -3.99
N LYS A 22 -3.08 -19.05 -2.88
CA LYS A 22 -3.76 -19.78 -1.80
C LYS A 22 -5.03 -18.99 -1.48
N VAL A 23 -6.19 -19.63 -1.42
CA VAL A 23 -7.48 -18.95 -1.21
C VAL A 23 -7.41 -18.19 0.12
N CYS A 24 -7.15 -16.90 0.07
CA CYS A 24 -7.32 -16.00 1.21
C CYS A 24 -8.82 -15.70 1.33
N PRO A 25 -9.41 -15.83 2.52
CA PRO A 25 -10.82 -15.52 2.72
C PRO A 25 -11.06 -14.03 2.46
N TYR A 26 -12.13 -13.70 1.75
CA TYR A 26 -12.58 -12.33 1.47
C TYR A 26 -13.21 -11.67 2.71
N LEU A 27 -12.45 -11.54 3.80
CA LEU A 27 -12.90 -11.09 5.12
C LEU A 27 -13.52 -9.68 5.11
N LEU A 28 -13.04 -8.81 4.23
CA LEU A 28 -13.42 -7.39 4.15
C LEU A 28 -14.61 -7.13 3.21
N ARG A 29 -15.06 -8.11 2.43
CA ARG A 29 -16.09 -7.92 1.39
C ARG A 29 -17.41 -7.37 1.94
N ASN A 30 -17.73 -7.65 3.20
CA ASN A 30 -18.94 -7.19 3.89
C ASN A 30 -18.65 -6.74 5.33
N ALA A 31 -17.40 -6.43 5.66
CA ALA A 31 -17.05 -6.01 7.02
C ALA A 31 -17.50 -4.57 7.27
N ALA A 32 -18.22 -4.35 8.36
CA ALA A 32 -18.42 -3.00 8.88
C ALA A 32 -17.12 -2.56 9.56
N ILE A 33 -16.52 -1.48 9.04
CA ILE A 33 -15.32 -0.86 9.62
C ILE A 33 -15.77 0.42 10.32
N ASP A 34 -16.01 0.32 11.63
CA ASP A 34 -16.61 1.35 12.48
C ASP A 34 -15.67 1.86 13.59
N ALA A 35 -14.45 1.33 13.66
CA ALA A 35 -13.41 1.79 14.58
C ALA A 35 -12.00 1.74 13.96
N PRO A 36 -11.05 2.56 14.47
CA PRO A 36 -9.65 2.48 14.07
C PRO A 36 -9.04 1.09 14.29
N ASN A 37 -8.09 0.72 13.44
CA ASN A 37 -7.29 -0.52 13.51
C ASN A 37 -8.08 -1.83 13.30
N GLN A 38 -9.30 -1.76 12.76
CA GLN A 38 -10.00 -2.98 12.33
C GLN A 38 -9.45 -3.49 10.99
N ALA A 39 -9.27 -2.59 10.02
CA ALA A 39 -8.77 -2.93 8.70
C ALA A 39 -7.71 -1.92 8.25
N TRP A 40 -6.53 -2.42 7.91
CA TRP A 40 -5.48 -1.65 7.24
C TRP A 40 -5.30 -2.14 5.81
N SER A 41 -4.80 -1.31 4.91
CA SER A 41 -4.25 -1.73 3.63
C SER A 41 -2.81 -1.31 3.48
N ILE A 42 -2.02 -2.15 2.80
CA ILE A 42 -0.71 -1.79 2.29
C ILE A 42 -0.75 -1.75 0.77
N ASP A 43 -0.21 -0.69 0.19
CA ASP A 43 -0.07 -0.54 -1.25
C ASP A 43 1.29 0.07 -1.60
N ILE A 44 1.76 -0.24 -2.82
CA ILE A 44 2.98 0.35 -3.38
C ILE A 44 2.58 1.22 -4.57
N THR A 45 2.85 2.50 -4.47
CA THR A 45 2.63 3.48 -5.54
C THR A 45 3.93 4.20 -5.88
N TYR A 46 3.88 5.18 -6.78
CA TYR A 46 5.05 5.95 -7.20
C TYR A 46 4.82 7.45 -7.03
N ILE A 47 5.89 8.13 -6.63
CA ILE A 47 5.95 9.59 -6.51
C ILE A 47 6.71 10.14 -7.72
N PRO A 48 6.08 10.96 -8.57
CA PRO A 48 6.78 11.59 -9.68
C PRO A 48 7.79 12.64 -9.21
N ILE A 49 8.98 12.63 -9.79
CA ILE A 49 10.02 13.65 -9.57
C ILE A 49 10.45 14.26 -10.92
N ARG A 50 11.23 15.36 -10.90
CA ARG A 50 11.65 16.06 -12.13
C ARG A 50 12.27 15.14 -13.18
N HIS A 51 13.02 14.13 -12.73
CA HIS A 51 13.70 13.16 -13.58
C HIS A 51 13.44 11.73 -13.09
N GLY A 52 12.20 11.25 -13.27
CA GLY A 52 11.81 9.87 -12.96
C GLY A 52 10.73 9.77 -11.88
N PHE A 53 10.80 8.72 -11.07
CA PHE A 53 9.87 8.48 -9.97
C PHE A 53 10.58 7.78 -8.81
N LEU A 54 10.03 7.93 -7.61
CA LEU A 54 10.38 7.13 -6.43
C LEU A 54 9.25 6.13 -6.16
N TYR A 55 9.57 4.98 -5.58
CA TYR A 55 8.57 4.08 -5.03
C TYR A 55 8.15 4.54 -3.65
N LEU A 56 6.86 4.43 -3.34
CA LEU A 56 6.27 4.69 -2.03
C LEU A 56 5.52 3.45 -1.59
N THR A 57 5.88 2.89 -0.45
CA THR A 57 4.99 1.96 0.27
C THR A 57 4.21 2.72 1.31
N ALA A 58 2.88 2.57 1.32
CA ALA A 58 2.00 3.22 2.28
C ALA A 58 1.10 2.18 2.97
N VAL A 59 0.95 2.32 4.29
CA VAL A 59 0.00 1.57 5.11
C VAL A 59 -1.08 2.53 5.59
N ILE A 60 -2.33 2.27 5.23
CA ILE A 60 -3.49 3.12 5.50
C ILE A 60 -4.50 2.41 6.41
N ASP A 61 -5.02 3.12 7.39
CA ASP A 61 -6.15 2.69 8.20
C ASP A 61 -7.49 3.01 7.50
N TRP A 62 -8.37 2.02 7.39
CA TRP A 62 -9.62 2.17 6.66
C TRP A 62 -10.60 3.08 7.38
N TYR A 63 -10.65 3.08 8.71
CA TYR A 63 -11.63 3.91 9.42
C TYR A 63 -11.24 5.39 9.36
N SER A 64 -10.03 5.71 9.81
CA SER A 64 -9.52 7.08 9.95
C SER A 64 -9.06 7.69 8.63
N ARG A 65 -8.80 6.87 7.61
CA ARG A 65 -8.17 7.29 6.34
C ARG A 65 -6.75 7.85 6.50
N CYS A 66 -6.13 7.63 7.66
CA CYS A 66 -4.78 8.09 7.96
C CYS A 66 -3.73 7.09 7.50
N ILE A 67 -2.60 7.58 7.00
CA ILE A 67 -1.39 6.78 6.82
C ILE A 67 -0.81 6.49 8.20
N VAL A 68 -0.71 5.21 8.55
CA VAL A 68 -0.17 4.73 9.83
C VAL A 68 1.31 4.34 9.71
N GLY A 69 1.82 4.11 8.50
CA GLY A 69 3.24 3.90 8.23
C GLY A 69 3.56 4.03 6.74
N TRP A 70 4.76 4.51 6.40
CA TRP A 70 5.18 4.65 5.01
C TRP A 70 6.71 4.63 4.85
N GLU A 71 7.17 4.29 3.66
CA GLU A 71 8.59 4.35 3.28
C GLU A 71 8.72 4.71 1.80
N VAL A 72 9.76 5.49 1.46
CA VAL A 72 10.09 5.87 0.08
C VAL A 72 11.47 5.34 -0.27
N ASP A 73 11.63 4.82 -1.48
CA ASP A 73 12.89 4.29 -2.00
C ASP A 73 12.97 4.55 -3.52
N ASP A 74 14.17 4.66 -4.09
CA ASP A 74 14.35 4.77 -5.54
C ASP A 74 14.25 3.40 -6.25
N THR A 75 14.27 2.31 -5.46
CA THR A 75 14.20 0.93 -5.94
C THR A 75 13.03 0.18 -5.30
N LEU A 76 12.34 -0.65 -6.08
CA LEU A 76 11.31 -1.55 -5.56
C LEU A 76 11.95 -2.71 -4.78
N ASP A 77 12.19 -2.49 -3.48
CA ASP A 77 12.82 -3.45 -2.58
C ASP A 77 11.89 -3.87 -1.44
N THR A 78 11.92 -5.15 -1.08
CA THR A 78 11.23 -5.72 0.09
C THR A 78 11.52 -4.97 1.39
N ARG A 79 12.73 -4.41 1.55
CA ARG A 79 13.14 -3.61 2.71
C ARG A 79 12.26 -2.39 2.90
N MET A 80 11.85 -1.72 1.82
CA MET A 80 10.92 -0.58 1.88
C MET A 80 9.58 -1.01 2.49
N VAL A 81 9.05 -2.16 2.06
CA VAL A 81 7.79 -2.72 2.58
C VAL A 81 7.89 -3.07 4.07
N ILE A 82 8.99 -3.74 4.45
CA ILE A 82 9.24 -4.11 5.85
C ILE A 82 9.36 -2.86 6.73
N ASN A 83 10.04 -1.81 6.26
CA ASN A 83 10.22 -0.59 7.04
C ASN A 83 8.89 0.18 7.20
N ALA A 84 8.07 0.27 6.16
CA ALA A 84 6.74 0.85 6.24
C ALA A 84 5.86 0.10 7.26
N LEU A 85 5.88 -1.24 7.24
CA LEU A 85 5.16 -2.06 8.21
C LEU A 85 5.69 -1.92 9.64
N LYS A 86 7.01 -1.86 9.83
CA LYS A 86 7.60 -1.62 11.16
C LYS A 86 7.15 -0.28 11.73
N LYS A 87 7.14 0.78 10.91
CA LYS A 87 6.63 2.10 11.32
C LYS A 87 5.14 2.02 11.68
N ALA A 88 4.33 1.33 10.88
CA ALA A 88 2.91 1.14 11.17
C ALA A 88 2.68 0.36 12.48
N PHE A 89 3.39 -0.76 12.67
CA PHE A 89 3.26 -1.59 13.86
C PHE A 89 3.81 -0.95 15.14
N ALA A 90 4.65 0.08 15.02
CA ALA A 90 5.04 0.91 16.16
C ALA A 90 3.90 1.83 16.63
N VAL A 91 2.92 2.15 15.76
CA VAL A 91 1.77 2.99 16.08
C VAL A 91 0.63 2.14 16.67
N SER A 92 0.26 1.04 16.02
CA SER A 92 -0.81 0.13 16.48
C SER A 92 -0.75 -1.21 15.73
N LYS A 93 -1.73 -2.10 15.95
CA LYS A 93 -1.88 -3.35 15.21
C LYS A 93 -3.28 -3.48 14.62
N PRO A 94 -3.41 -3.83 13.33
CA PRO A 94 -4.70 -4.08 12.74
C PRO A 94 -5.23 -5.47 13.08
N GLN A 95 -6.55 -5.62 13.11
CA GLN A 95 -7.18 -6.95 13.14
C GLN A 95 -6.98 -7.66 11.79
N ILE A 96 -7.22 -6.95 10.69
CA ILE A 96 -7.06 -7.42 9.32
C ILE A 96 -6.11 -6.46 8.59
N LEU A 97 -5.07 -7.00 7.97
CA LEU A 97 -4.27 -6.26 7.00
C LEU A 97 -4.56 -6.80 5.60
N ASN A 98 -5.06 -5.92 4.76
CA ASN A 98 -5.23 -6.17 3.35
C ASN A 98 -3.96 -5.83 2.57
N SER A 99 -3.57 -6.69 1.65
CA SER A 99 -2.55 -6.40 0.66
C SER A 99 -3.06 -6.79 -0.72
N ASP A 100 -2.73 -5.99 -1.73
CA ASP A 100 -2.99 -6.38 -3.11
C ASP A 100 -2.18 -7.64 -3.50
N GLN A 101 -2.64 -8.35 -4.54
CA GLN A 101 -2.05 -9.63 -4.98
C GLN A 101 -0.64 -9.53 -5.55
N GLY A 102 -0.03 -8.34 -5.55
CA GLY A 102 1.39 -8.15 -5.87
C GLY A 102 2.31 -8.54 -4.72
N CYS A 103 1.79 -8.71 -3.50
CA CYS A 103 2.63 -9.06 -2.38
C CYS A 103 3.08 -10.53 -2.43
N HIS A 104 4.38 -10.70 -2.48
CA HIS A 104 5.01 -11.99 -2.58
C HIS A 104 4.72 -12.84 -1.34
N LYS A 105 4.75 -14.18 -1.50
CA LYS A 105 4.49 -15.18 -0.45
C LYS A 105 5.19 -14.91 0.89
N TRP A 106 6.35 -14.25 0.88
CA TRP A 106 7.06 -13.86 2.11
C TRP A 106 6.28 -12.84 2.95
N LEU A 107 5.53 -11.92 2.33
CA LEU A 107 4.84 -10.85 3.04
C LEU A 107 3.74 -11.42 3.91
N ILE A 108 2.97 -12.36 3.37
CA ILE A 108 1.95 -13.10 4.12
C ILE A 108 2.58 -13.78 5.34
N GLY A 109 3.71 -14.47 5.17
CA GLY A 109 4.43 -15.11 6.28
C GLY A 109 4.89 -14.11 7.34
N PHE A 110 5.44 -12.97 6.92
CA PHE A 110 5.84 -11.88 7.82
C PHE A 110 4.65 -11.33 8.60
N LEU A 111 3.54 -11.00 7.93
CA LEU A 111 2.33 -10.46 8.57
C LEU A 111 1.73 -11.43 9.58
N LEU A 112 1.63 -12.72 9.22
CA LEU A 112 1.14 -13.76 10.12
C LEU A 112 2.00 -13.89 11.39
N SER A 113 3.31 -13.62 11.32
CA SER A 113 4.19 -13.63 12.50
C SER A 113 3.86 -12.56 13.55
N PHE A 114 3.08 -11.53 13.19
CA PHE A 114 2.61 -10.50 14.13
C PHE A 114 1.22 -10.79 14.71
N GLY A 115 0.59 -11.91 14.33
CA GLY A 115 -0.76 -12.30 14.75
C GLY A 115 -1.87 -11.57 13.98
N THR A 116 -1.54 -10.91 12.86
CA THR A 116 -2.50 -10.17 12.03
C THR A 116 -3.16 -11.10 11.00
N GLN A 117 -4.48 -10.99 10.82
CA GLN A 117 -5.16 -11.69 9.74
C GLN A 117 -4.86 -11.01 8.40
N VAL A 118 -4.72 -11.79 7.32
CA VAL A 118 -4.39 -11.25 6.00
C VAL A 118 -5.54 -11.48 5.03
N ASP A 119 -5.99 -10.40 4.40
CA ASP A 119 -6.99 -10.42 3.32
C ASP A 119 -6.39 -9.83 2.03
N ILE A 120 -7.07 -10.07 0.91
CA ILE A 120 -6.71 -9.65 -0.43
C ILE A 120 -7.96 -9.07 -1.11
N ILE A 121 -8.38 -7.90 -0.62
CA ILE A 121 -9.39 -7.01 -1.20
C ILE A 121 -8.98 -5.56 -0.93
N GLU A 122 -8.63 -4.83 -1.98
CA GLU A 122 -8.50 -3.37 -1.87
C GLU A 122 -9.71 -2.67 -2.50
N PRO A 123 -10.52 -1.94 -1.71
CA PRO A 123 -11.56 -1.06 -2.23
C PRO A 123 -10.96 0.04 -3.11
N ALA A 124 -11.57 0.30 -4.27
CA ALA A 124 -11.07 1.28 -5.24
C ALA A 124 -10.84 2.68 -4.64
N TYR A 125 -11.70 3.12 -3.71
CA TYR A 125 -11.60 4.45 -3.10
C TYR A 125 -10.33 4.64 -2.26
N LEU A 126 -9.69 3.58 -1.75
CA LEU A 126 -8.45 3.70 -0.98
C LEU A 126 -7.28 4.11 -1.87
N LYS A 127 -7.31 3.73 -3.15
CA LYS A 127 -6.26 4.11 -4.11
C LYS A 127 -6.20 5.61 -4.29
N ASP A 128 -7.35 6.26 -4.36
CA ASP A 128 -7.43 7.73 -4.48
C ASP A 128 -6.86 8.41 -3.24
N ILE A 129 -7.13 7.86 -2.04
CA ILE A 129 -6.60 8.40 -0.78
C ILE A 129 -5.09 8.19 -0.70
N VAL A 130 -4.60 6.99 -1.04
CA VAL A 130 -3.16 6.71 -1.08
C VAL A 130 -2.45 7.63 -2.07
N ALA A 131 -3.03 7.88 -3.25
CA ALA A 131 -2.50 8.81 -4.23
C ALA A 131 -2.48 10.26 -3.71
N GLU A 132 -3.53 10.72 -3.05
CA GLU A 132 -3.58 12.05 -2.44
C GLU A 132 -2.52 12.22 -1.35
N GLN A 133 -2.32 11.19 -0.51
CA GLN A 133 -1.31 11.20 0.55
C GLN A 133 0.11 11.11 -0.02
N ALA A 134 0.32 10.31 -1.08
CA ALA A 134 1.58 10.28 -1.81
C ALA A 134 1.96 11.67 -2.34
N LYS A 135 0.99 12.42 -2.86
CA LYS A 135 1.18 13.80 -3.30
C LYS A 135 1.55 14.72 -2.13
N LYS A 136 0.93 14.57 -0.96
CA LYS A 136 1.28 15.37 0.24
C LYS A 136 2.70 15.07 0.72
N ILE A 137 3.10 13.79 0.72
CA ILE A 137 4.47 13.38 1.03
C ILE A 137 5.43 14.01 0.02
N TYR A 138 5.14 13.93 -1.28
CA TYR A 138 5.94 14.56 -2.32
C TYR A 138 6.12 16.06 -2.11
N GLU A 139 5.04 16.83 -1.98
CA GLU A 139 5.13 18.29 -1.82
C GLU A 139 5.90 18.70 -0.56
N LYS A 140 5.88 17.87 0.50
CA LYS A 140 6.66 18.10 1.71
C LYS A 140 8.17 17.93 1.51
N TYR A 141 8.58 17.03 0.61
CA TYR A 141 9.99 16.66 0.41
C TYR A 141 10.57 17.14 -0.93
N LYS A 142 9.75 17.78 -1.76
CA LYS A 142 10.15 18.48 -2.97
C LYS A 142 10.92 19.74 -2.56
N SER A 143 12.24 19.70 -2.72
CA SER A 143 13.12 20.87 -2.68
C SER A 143 13.09 21.63 -4.00
#